data_AF-A0A940FVS4-F1
#
_entry.id   AF-A0A940FVS4-F1
#
_cell.length_a   1.000
_cell.length_b   1.000
_cell.length_c   1.000
_cell.angle_alpha   90.00
_cell.angle_beta   90.00
_cell.angle_gamma   90.00
#
_symmetry.space_group_name_H-M   'P 1'
#
loop_
_entity.id
_entity.type
_entity.pdbx_description
1 polymer ?
#
loop_
_entity_poly.entity_id
_entity_poly.type
_entity_poly.pdbx_seq_one_letter_code
_entity_poly.pdbx_strand_id
1 'polypeptide(L)'
;FYFLFLYSLLYLFWIFVLDYQKYFKRHVGAMPLKKMNLSDHFVFWGFKLFHIFLFVGLPIYLLGFTSWIIGFVIFTCVAGLVLSLVFQLAHTVEHTSFPQPNIETGKLDDEWAVHQIKTTANFATNNKVVSWLVGGLNFQIEHHLFPKISHVHYPAISKIIRKACEDYGLAYIEYPKVRYAVASHVSFLRQMGR
;
A
#
# COMPACT_ATOMS: atom_id res chain seq x y z
N PHE A 1 -7.01 20.17 -3.96
CA PHE A 1 -7.14 18.91 -3.20
C PHE A 1 -7.88 17.86 -4.02
N TYR A 2 -7.32 17.46 -5.17
CA TYR A 2 -7.94 16.44 -6.05
C TYR A 2 -7.49 15.01 -5.73
N PHE A 3 -6.50 14.84 -4.83
CA PHE A 3 -5.89 13.54 -4.53
C PHE A 3 -6.90 12.52 -3.98
N LEU A 4 -7.89 12.92 -3.17
CA LEU A 4 -8.92 12.01 -2.67
C LEU A 4 -9.74 11.39 -3.80
N PHE A 5 -10.08 12.19 -4.81
CA PHE A 5 -10.76 11.71 -6.01
C PHE A 5 -9.85 10.79 -6.82
N LEU A 6 -8.56 11.12 -6.99
CA LEU A 6 -7.64 10.21 -7.69
C LEU A 6 -7.43 8.90 -6.94
N TYR A 7 -7.41 8.94 -5.60
CA TYR A 7 -7.24 7.77 -4.75
C TYR A 7 -8.44 6.84 -4.82
N SER A 8 -9.66 7.37 -4.89
CA SER A 8 -10.85 6.52 -5.08
C SER A 8 -10.82 5.75 -6.41
N LEU A 9 -10.15 6.30 -7.44
CA LEU A 9 -9.99 5.62 -8.73
C LEU A 9 -8.93 4.51 -8.74
N LEU A 10 -8.11 4.37 -7.68
CA LEU A 10 -6.98 3.42 -7.66
C LEU A 10 -7.43 1.99 -7.96
N TYR A 11 -8.49 1.50 -7.31
CA TYR A 11 -8.92 0.11 -7.49
C TYR A 11 -9.40 -0.15 -8.92
N LEU A 12 -10.19 0.77 -9.50
CA LEU A 12 -10.62 0.70 -10.90
C LEU A 12 -9.42 0.69 -11.85
N PHE A 13 -8.49 1.62 -11.67
CA PHE A 13 -7.30 1.72 -12.49
C PHE A 13 -6.42 0.48 -12.38
N TRP A 14 -6.31 -0.10 -11.18
CA TRP A 14 -5.56 -1.32 -10.96
C TRP A 14 -6.15 -2.49 -11.77
N ILE A 15 -7.43 -2.80 -11.56
CA ILE A 15 -8.04 -4.00 -12.12
C ILE A 15 -8.19 -3.94 -13.64
N PHE A 16 -8.43 -2.75 -14.21
CA PHE A 16 -8.69 -2.54 -15.64
C PHE A 16 -7.47 -2.09 -16.46
N VAL A 17 -6.44 -1.54 -15.82
CA VAL A 17 -5.28 -0.98 -16.53
C VAL A 17 -3.97 -1.58 -16.03
N LEU A 18 -3.63 -1.40 -14.76
CA LEU A 18 -2.28 -1.74 -14.27
C LEU A 18 -1.97 -3.23 -14.38
N ASP A 19 -2.92 -4.11 -14.11
CA ASP A 19 -2.68 -5.55 -14.21
C ASP A 19 -2.36 -5.98 -15.65
N TYR A 20 -3.11 -5.46 -16.63
CA TYR A 20 -2.87 -5.74 -18.05
C TYR A 20 -1.56 -5.12 -18.52
N GLN A 21 -1.29 -3.88 -18.12
CA GLN A 21 -0.02 -3.24 -18.43
C GLN A 21 1.17 -4.04 -17.90
N LYS A 22 1.13 -4.49 -16.63
CA LYS A 22 2.18 -5.32 -16.03
C LYS A 22 2.32 -6.66 -16.77
N TYR A 23 1.20 -7.32 -17.06
CA TYR A 23 1.19 -8.60 -17.75
C TYR A 23 1.82 -8.51 -19.15
N PHE A 24 1.42 -7.52 -19.96
CA PHE A 24 1.90 -7.38 -21.34
C PHE A 24 3.26 -6.69 -21.45
N LYS A 25 3.53 -5.63 -20.68
CA LYS A 25 4.83 -4.93 -20.72
C LYS A 25 5.94 -5.71 -20.04
N ARG A 26 5.61 -6.64 -19.14
CA ARG A 26 6.58 -7.44 -18.39
C ARG A 26 7.53 -6.61 -17.51
N HIS A 27 7.12 -5.40 -17.13
CA HIS A 27 7.92 -4.46 -16.33
C HIS A 27 7.05 -3.73 -15.30
N VAL A 28 7.66 -3.32 -14.19
CA VAL A 28 7.12 -2.37 -13.22
C VAL A 28 8.12 -1.22 -13.09
N GLY A 29 7.77 -0.07 -13.67
CA GLY A 29 8.76 1.00 -13.85
C GLY A 29 9.93 0.51 -14.69
N ALA A 30 11.15 0.70 -14.20
CA ALA A 30 12.37 0.20 -14.83
C ALA A 30 12.68 -1.29 -14.54
N MET A 31 11.96 -1.92 -13.61
CA MET A 31 12.29 -3.27 -13.16
C MET A 31 11.56 -4.34 -13.98
N PRO A 32 12.28 -5.29 -14.63
CA PRO A 32 11.65 -6.37 -15.37
C PRO A 32 10.97 -7.36 -14.41
N LEU A 33 9.83 -7.89 -14.82
CA LEU A 33 9.16 -8.98 -14.13
C LEU A 33 9.88 -10.30 -14.41
N LYS A 34 9.93 -11.16 -13.39
CA LYS A 34 10.36 -12.55 -13.55
C LYS A 34 9.58 -13.21 -14.69
N LYS A 35 10.27 -13.99 -15.53
CA LYS A 35 9.67 -14.75 -16.62
C LYS A 35 8.49 -15.60 -16.09
N MET A 36 7.32 -15.44 -16.71
CA MET A 36 6.12 -16.18 -16.33
C MET A 36 6.19 -17.58 -16.90
N ASN A 37 5.81 -18.56 -16.08
CA ASN A 37 5.56 -19.92 -16.49
C ASN A 37 4.15 -20.05 -17.07
N LEU A 38 3.86 -21.15 -17.77
CA LEU A 38 2.51 -21.44 -18.27
C LEU A 38 1.46 -21.42 -17.16
N SER A 39 1.80 -21.92 -15.96
CA SER A 39 0.94 -21.85 -14.78
C SER A 39 0.53 -20.42 -14.43
N ASP A 40 1.45 -19.47 -14.52
CA ASP A 40 1.20 -18.08 -14.12
C ASP A 40 0.21 -17.42 -15.08
N HIS A 41 0.24 -17.80 -16.35
CA HIS A 41 -0.73 -17.34 -17.35
C HIS A 41 -2.12 -17.87 -17.06
N PHE A 42 -2.26 -19.17 -16.74
CA PHE A 42 -3.54 -19.74 -16.35
C PHE A 42 -4.08 -19.15 -15.05
N VAL A 43 -3.22 -18.96 -14.05
CA VAL A 43 -3.61 -18.31 -12.79
C VAL A 43 -4.08 -16.89 -13.05
N PHE A 44 -3.32 -16.08 -13.80
CA PHE A 44 -3.69 -14.69 -14.09
C PHE A 44 -5.04 -14.59 -14.81
N TRP A 45 -5.20 -15.27 -15.95
CA TRP A 45 -6.43 -15.19 -16.74
C TRP A 45 -7.62 -15.87 -16.06
N GLY A 46 -7.37 -16.99 -15.36
CA GLY A 46 -8.38 -17.67 -14.56
C GLY A 46 -8.98 -16.77 -13.48
N PHE A 47 -8.13 -16.11 -12.68
CA PHE A 47 -8.61 -15.16 -11.66
C PHE A 47 -9.24 -13.91 -12.27
N LYS A 48 -8.81 -13.46 -13.46
CA LYS A 48 -9.49 -12.36 -14.17
C LYS A 48 -10.91 -12.74 -14.58
N LEU A 49 -11.09 -13.90 -15.19
CA LEU A 49 -12.42 -14.40 -15.56
C LEU A 49 -13.29 -14.63 -14.33
N PHE A 50 -12.72 -15.21 -13.27
CA PHE A 50 -13.42 -15.43 -12.00
C PHE A 50 -13.86 -14.11 -11.34
N HIS A 51 -12.99 -13.11 -11.31
CA HIS A 51 -13.32 -11.77 -10.82
C HIS A 51 -14.44 -11.12 -11.65
N ILE A 52 -14.35 -11.16 -12.99
CA ILE A 52 -15.39 -10.62 -13.87
C ILE A 52 -16.72 -11.34 -13.61
N PHE A 53 -16.70 -12.67 -13.49
CA PHE A 53 -17.90 -13.44 -13.16
C PHE A 53 -18.50 -13.00 -11.81
N LEU A 54 -17.71 -12.96 -10.74
CA LEU A 54 -18.21 -12.67 -9.39
C LEU A 54 -18.62 -11.21 -9.17
N PHE A 55 -17.87 -10.25 -9.70
CA PHE A 55 -18.08 -8.82 -9.41
C PHE A 55 -18.84 -8.07 -10.52
N VAL A 56 -19.00 -8.68 -11.70
CA VAL A 56 -19.71 -8.07 -12.84
C VAL A 56 -20.86 -8.98 -13.30
N GLY A 57 -20.58 -10.18 -13.78
CA GLY A 57 -21.58 -11.05 -14.41
C GLY A 57 -22.71 -11.48 -13.45
N LEU A 58 -22.35 -12.07 -12.31
CA LEU A 58 -23.30 -12.59 -11.34
C LEU A 58 -24.16 -11.47 -10.71
N PRO A 59 -23.61 -10.32 -10.27
CA PRO A 59 -24.44 -9.22 -9.77
C PRO A 59 -25.36 -8.61 -10.82
N ILE A 60 -24.91 -8.47 -12.08
CA ILE A 60 -25.79 -7.98 -13.16
C ILE A 60 -26.94 -8.97 -13.39
N TYR A 61 -26.64 -10.27 -13.40
CA TYR A 61 -27.65 -11.32 -13.59
C TYR A 61 -28.69 -11.32 -12.46
N LEU A 62 -28.28 -11.13 -11.20
CA LEU A 62 -29.17 -11.18 -10.04
C LEU A 62 -29.91 -9.86 -9.76
N LEU A 63 -29.27 -8.70 -9.98
CA LEU A 63 -29.74 -7.39 -9.53
C LEU A 63 -30.09 -6.42 -10.65
N GLY A 64 -29.75 -6.77 -11.90
CA GLY A 64 -29.86 -5.89 -13.06
C GLY A 64 -28.70 -4.89 -13.17
N PHE A 65 -28.52 -4.36 -14.38
CA PHE A 65 -27.39 -3.48 -14.72
C PHE A 65 -27.36 -2.20 -13.89
N THR A 66 -28.50 -1.53 -13.69
CA THR A 66 -28.58 -0.24 -12.98
C THR A 66 -28.16 -0.37 -11.51
N SER A 67 -28.67 -1.37 -10.81
CA SER A 67 -28.29 -1.64 -9.41
C SER A 67 -26.81 -2.02 -9.32
N TRP A 68 -26.34 -2.84 -10.26
CA TRP A 68 -24.93 -3.22 -10.33
C TRP A 68 -24.01 -2.02 -10.53
N ILE A 69 -24.25 -1.16 -11.52
CA ILE A 69 -23.29 -0.07 -11.83
C ILE A 69 -23.16 0.90 -10.66
N ILE A 70 -24.27 1.22 -9.99
CA ILE A 70 -24.27 2.07 -8.79
C ILE A 70 -23.45 1.41 -7.67
N GLY A 71 -23.76 0.15 -7.35
CA GLY A 71 -23.06 -0.60 -6.31
C GLY A 71 -21.58 -0.79 -6.61
N PHE A 72 -21.25 -1.11 -7.85
CA PHE A 72 -19.88 -1.34 -8.33
C PHE A 72 -19.04 -0.06 -8.25
N VAL A 73 -19.57 1.09 -8.70
CA VAL A 73 -18.87 2.38 -8.60
C VAL A 73 -18.63 2.76 -7.13
N ILE A 74 -19.64 2.61 -6.26
CA ILE A 74 -19.48 2.93 -4.83
C ILE A 74 -18.43 2.02 -4.20
N PHE A 75 -18.57 0.70 -4.39
CA PHE A 75 -17.64 -0.30 -3.86
C PHE A 75 -16.20 -0.02 -4.31
N THR A 76 -15.98 0.15 -5.62
CA THR A 76 -14.64 0.33 -6.16
C THR A 76 -14.02 1.67 -5.74
N CYS A 77 -14.80 2.74 -5.68
CA CYS A 77 -14.35 4.03 -5.17
C CYS A 77 -13.95 3.98 -3.68
N VAL A 78 -14.77 3.34 -2.85
CA VAL A 78 -14.47 3.17 -1.41
C VAL A 78 -13.24 2.29 -1.22
N ALA A 79 -13.16 1.16 -1.92
CA ALA A 79 -12.00 0.27 -1.89
C ALA A 79 -10.72 0.99 -2.33
N GLY A 80 -10.76 1.73 -3.44
CA GLY A 80 -9.62 2.51 -3.92
C GLY A 80 -9.16 3.55 -2.92
N LEU A 81 -10.10 4.28 -2.31
CA LEU A 81 -9.79 5.31 -1.32
C LEU A 81 -9.17 4.72 -0.05
N VAL A 82 -9.77 3.65 0.50
CA VAL A 82 -9.27 2.97 1.70
C VAL A 82 -7.88 2.40 1.44
N LEU A 83 -7.70 1.69 0.31
CA LEU A 83 -6.42 1.08 -0.06
C LEU A 83 -5.33 2.15 -0.21
N SER A 84 -5.64 3.22 -0.93
CA SER A 84 -4.71 4.34 -1.11
C SER A 84 -4.35 4.96 0.23
N LEU A 85 -5.31 5.31 1.07
CA LEU A 85 -5.01 5.93 2.36
C LEU A 85 -4.15 5.03 3.23
N VAL A 86 -4.50 3.75 3.41
CA VAL A 86 -3.73 2.84 4.26
C VAL A 86 -2.27 2.74 3.82
N PHE A 87 -2.00 2.57 2.52
CA PHE A 87 -0.62 2.48 2.02
C PHE A 87 0.12 3.82 2.07
N GLN A 88 -0.56 4.93 1.75
CA GLN A 88 0.09 6.23 1.70
C GLN A 88 0.43 6.76 3.10
N LEU A 89 -0.42 6.51 4.09
CA LEU A 89 -0.11 6.86 5.49
C LEU A 89 1.11 6.11 6.04
N ALA A 90 1.50 5.02 5.41
CA ALA A 90 2.63 4.19 5.81
C ALA A 90 3.94 4.55 5.10
N HIS A 91 3.91 5.37 4.05
CA HIS A 91 5.07 5.62 3.18
C HIS A 91 5.23 7.06 2.67
N THR A 92 4.15 7.82 2.47
CA THR A 92 4.19 9.17 1.88
C THR A 92 3.73 10.23 2.87
N VAL A 93 4.40 10.29 4.00
CA VAL A 93 4.13 11.26 5.08
C VAL A 93 5.34 12.16 5.28
N GLU A 94 5.25 13.14 6.18
CA GLU A 94 6.44 13.89 6.55
C GLU A 94 7.45 12.95 7.23
N HIS A 95 8.73 13.34 7.22
CA HIS A 95 9.84 12.61 7.83
C HIS A 95 10.23 11.26 7.19
N THR A 96 9.34 10.61 6.43
CA THR A 96 9.76 9.46 5.60
C THR A 96 10.68 9.94 4.48
N SER A 97 11.71 9.15 4.21
CA SER A 97 12.73 9.45 3.19
C SER A 97 12.43 8.76 1.86
N PHE A 98 12.82 9.38 0.75
CA PHE A 98 12.80 8.78 -0.60
C PHE A 98 14.20 8.78 -1.19
N PRO A 99 15.14 8.00 -0.61
CA PRO A 99 16.53 8.02 -1.04
C PRO A 99 16.63 7.59 -2.50
N GLN A 100 17.45 8.31 -3.27
CA GLN A 100 17.75 7.97 -4.65
C GLN A 100 18.97 7.06 -4.71
N PRO A 101 19.02 6.08 -5.62
CA PRO A 101 20.21 5.29 -5.84
C PRO A 101 21.37 6.18 -6.32
N ASN A 102 22.58 5.83 -5.92
CA ASN A 102 23.79 6.45 -6.42
C ASN A 102 23.84 6.33 -7.96
N ILE A 103 24.13 7.44 -8.65
CA ILE A 103 24.05 7.54 -10.12
C ILE A 103 25.05 6.61 -10.81
N GLU A 104 26.23 6.43 -10.23
CA GLU A 104 27.30 5.62 -10.82
C GLU A 104 27.12 4.13 -10.55
N THR A 105 26.77 3.77 -9.31
CA THR A 105 26.71 2.37 -8.89
C THR A 105 25.31 1.75 -9.00
N GLY A 106 24.26 2.57 -9.10
CA GLY A 106 22.86 2.15 -9.08
C GLY A 106 22.38 1.58 -7.75
N LYS A 107 23.17 1.71 -6.67
CA LYS A 107 22.87 1.14 -5.34
C LYS A 107 22.41 2.21 -4.36
N LEU A 108 21.62 1.80 -3.38
CA LEU A 108 21.31 2.61 -2.20
C LEU A 108 22.40 2.42 -1.15
N ASP A 109 22.77 3.50 -0.47
CA ASP A 109 23.84 3.48 0.54
C ASP A 109 23.35 2.93 1.89
N ASP A 110 22.05 2.97 2.15
CA ASP A 110 21.47 2.46 3.40
C ASP A 110 21.53 0.92 3.47
N GLU A 111 21.88 0.40 4.64
CA GLU A 111 21.63 -1.00 5.00
C GLU A 111 20.12 -1.28 4.92
N TRP A 112 19.72 -2.50 4.52
CA TRP A 112 18.32 -2.85 4.27
C TRP A 112 17.38 -2.50 5.43
N ALA A 113 17.74 -2.82 6.68
CA ALA A 113 16.88 -2.56 7.84
C ALA A 113 16.74 -1.05 8.12
N VAL A 114 17.85 -0.31 7.99
CA VAL A 114 17.87 1.15 8.11
C VAL A 114 16.98 1.78 7.04
N HIS A 115 17.06 1.28 5.81
CA HIS A 115 16.22 1.72 4.71
C HIS A 115 14.73 1.51 5.02
N GLN A 116 14.35 0.33 5.52
CA GLN A 116 12.95 0.08 5.90
C GLN A 116 12.47 1.06 6.97
N ILE A 117 13.26 1.33 8.01
CA ILE A 117 12.90 2.27 9.07
C ILE A 117 12.75 3.70 8.52
N LYS A 118 13.67 4.15 7.65
CA LYS A 118 13.64 5.52 7.09
C LYS A 118 12.51 5.77 6.10
N THR A 119 12.05 4.72 5.40
CA THR A 119 11.09 4.83 4.28
C THR A 119 9.67 4.40 4.67
N THR A 120 9.45 4.07 5.94
CA THR A 120 8.14 3.65 6.46
C THR A 120 7.75 4.45 7.69
N ALA A 121 6.45 4.53 7.94
CA ALA A 121 5.88 5.15 9.12
C ALA A 121 4.77 4.29 9.71
N ASN A 122 4.70 4.30 11.03
CA ASN A 122 3.61 3.69 11.78
C ASN A 122 2.50 4.71 12.09
N PHE A 123 1.27 4.25 12.29
CA PHE A 123 0.18 5.13 12.71
C PHE A 123 -0.81 4.43 13.62
N ALA A 124 -1.40 5.16 14.57
CA ALA A 124 -2.48 4.67 15.45
C ALA A 124 -2.23 3.26 16.06
N THR A 125 -0.98 2.92 16.38
CA THR A 125 -0.53 1.60 16.85
C THR A 125 -1.21 1.14 18.14
N ASN A 126 -1.61 2.09 18.99
CA ASN A 126 -2.35 1.81 20.23
C ASN A 126 -3.87 1.65 20.01
N ASN A 127 -4.38 1.84 18.78
CA ASN A 127 -5.79 1.69 18.46
C ASN A 127 -6.07 0.28 17.93
N LYS A 128 -6.66 -0.57 18.76
CA LYS A 128 -7.01 -1.96 18.42
C LYS A 128 -8.02 -2.07 17.29
N VAL A 129 -8.98 -1.13 17.20
CA VAL A 129 -9.99 -1.12 16.13
C VAL A 129 -9.33 -0.83 14.79
N VAL A 130 -8.47 0.19 14.74
CA VAL A 130 -7.70 0.50 13.51
C VAL A 130 -6.82 -0.68 13.14
N SER A 131 -6.07 -1.22 14.11
CA SER A 131 -5.15 -2.34 13.87
C SER A 131 -5.88 -3.57 13.31
N TRP A 132 -7.10 -3.85 13.79
CA TRP A 132 -7.94 -4.92 13.25
C TRP A 132 -8.44 -4.60 11.83
N LEU A 133 -8.98 -3.40 11.60
CA LEU A 133 -9.52 -2.99 10.30
C LEU A 133 -8.48 -3.01 9.17
N VAL A 134 -7.23 -2.66 9.47
CA VAL A 134 -6.15 -2.62 8.48
C VAL A 134 -5.25 -3.85 8.51
N GLY A 135 -5.61 -4.89 9.27
CA GLY A 135 -4.84 -6.14 9.36
C GLY A 135 -3.40 -5.97 9.83
N GLY A 136 -3.14 -4.98 10.70
CA GLY A 136 -1.82 -4.67 11.23
C GLY A 136 -0.90 -3.84 10.33
N LEU A 137 -1.36 -3.39 9.15
CA LEU A 137 -0.59 -2.50 8.25
C LEU A 137 -0.25 -1.12 8.85
N ASN A 138 -0.82 -0.79 10.00
CA ASN A 138 -0.48 0.40 10.76
C ASN A 138 0.84 0.26 11.57
N PHE A 139 1.42 -0.95 11.58
CA PHE A 139 2.76 -1.31 12.02
C PHE A 139 3.64 -1.65 10.80
N GLN A 140 3.79 -0.68 9.90
CA GLN A 140 4.51 -0.86 8.64
C GLN A 140 6.01 -1.10 8.84
N ILE A 141 6.64 -0.44 9.81
CA ILE A 141 8.05 -0.66 10.14
C ILE A 141 8.27 -2.15 10.46
N GLU A 142 7.44 -2.73 11.32
CA GLU A 142 7.53 -4.13 11.72
C GLU A 142 7.16 -5.08 10.58
N HIS A 143 6.17 -4.73 9.77
CA HIS A 143 5.77 -5.51 8.61
C HIS A 143 6.91 -5.68 7.60
N HIS A 144 7.67 -4.62 7.34
CA HIS A 144 8.80 -4.67 6.39
C HIS A 144 10.04 -5.35 6.99
N LEU A 145 10.30 -5.15 8.29
CA LEU A 145 11.42 -5.80 8.96
C LEU A 145 11.18 -7.31 9.20
N PHE A 146 9.93 -7.71 9.46
CA PHE A 146 9.58 -9.09 9.80
C PHE A 146 8.36 -9.59 9.03
N PRO A 147 8.40 -9.65 7.69
CA PRO A 147 7.24 -9.96 6.84
C PRO A 147 6.69 -11.38 7.05
N LYS A 148 7.44 -12.25 7.72
CA LYS A 148 7.06 -13.64 8.02
C LYS A 148 6.44 -13.82 9.40
N ILE A 149 6.38 -12.77 10.22
CA ILE A 149 5.80 -12.83 11.57
C ILE A 149 4.35 -12.34 11.52
N SER A 150 3.46 -13.03 12.23
CA SER A 150 2.05 -12.62 12.33
C SER A 150 1.92 -11.24 12.98
N HIS A 151 1.03 -10.41 12.41
CA HIS A 151 0.80 -9.04 12.86
C HIS A 151 0.34 -8.91 14.32
N VAL A 152 -0.18 -9.99 14.91
CA VAL A 152 -0.54 -10.04 16.34
C VAL A 152 0.66 -9.80 17.26
N HIS A 153 1.88 -10.03 16.77
CA HIS A 153 3.12 -9.81 17.51
C HIS A 153 3.71 -8.40 17.29
N TYR A 154 3.25 -7.64 16.29
CA TYR A 154 3.79 -6.32 15.98
C TYR A 154 3.74 -5.34 17.16
N PRO A 155 2.71 -5.30 18.03
CA PRO A 155 2.71 -4.43 19.21
C PRO A 155 3.83 -4.73 20.22
N ALA A 156 4.32 -5.97 20.28
CA ALA A 156 5.46 -6.33 21.12
C ALA A 156 6.78 -6.01 20.41
N ILE A 157 6.87 -6.35 19.13
CA ILE A 157 8.05 -6.10 18.29
C ILE A 157 8.34 -4.60 18.17
N SER A 158 7.31 -3.76 18.04
CA SER A 158 7.47 -2.32 17.89
C SER A 158 8.17 -1.66 19.08
N LYS A 159 8.03 -2.23 20.29
CA LYS A 159 8.75 -1.77 21.48
C LYS A 159 10.25 -2.09 21.38
N ILE A 160 10.58 -3.27 20.85
CA ILE A 160 11.96 -3.71 20.63
C ILE A 160 12.61 -2.85 19.55
N ILE A 161 11.90 -2.65 18.42
CA ILE A 161 12.41 -1.85 17.30
C ILE A 161 12.56 -0.39 17.67
N ARG A 162 11.62 0.20 18.41
CA ARG A 162 11.80 1.55 18.94
C ARG A 162 13.05 1.68 19.79
N LYS A 163 13.30 0.70 20.68
CA LYS A 163 14.49 0.72 21.52
C LYS A 163 15.77 0.61 20.69
N ALA A 164 15.80 -0.28 19.70
CA ALA A 164 16.91 -0.38 18.76
C ALA A 164 17.14 0.94 18.00
N CYS A 165 16.07 1.58 17.51
CA CYS A 165 16.17 2.87 16.84
C CYS A 165 16.82 3.93 17.76
N GLU A 166 16.46 3.98 19.04
CA GLU A 166 17.11 4.86 20.02
C GLU A 166 18.60 4.56 20.17
N ASP A 167 18.97 3.28 20.31
CA ASP A 167 20.35 2.84 20.52
C ASP A 167 21.25 3.13 19.30
N TYR A 168 20.70 3.10 18.08
CA TYR A 168 21.41 3.37 16.83
C TYR A 168 21.19 4.78 16.27
N GLY A 169 20.48 5.66 16.98
CA GLY A 169 20.21 7.03 16.53
C GLY A 169 19.33 7.14 15.27
N LEU A 170 18.44 6.16 15.06
CA LEU A 170 17.49 6.13 13.94
C LEU A 170 16.15 6.76 14.36
N ALA A 171 15.51 7.47 13.45
CA ALA A 171 14.18 8.01 13.67
C ALA A 171 13.11 6.92 13.52
N TYR A 172 12.43 6.58 14.62
CA TYR A 172 11.25 5.72 14.59
C TYR A 172 10.01 6.58 14.33
N ILE A 173 9.51 6.58 13.09
CA ILE A 173 8.40 7.45 12.66
C ILE A 173 7.06 6.81 13.04
N GLU A 174 6.31 7.47 13.92
CA GLU A 174 4.98 7.01 14.33
C GLU A 174 4.03 8.16 14.63
N TYR A 175 2.82 8.08 14.07
CA TYR A 175 1.75 9.03 14.34
C TYR A 175 0.74 8.44 15.34
N PRO A 176 0.48 9.07 16.50
CA PRO A 176 -0.39 8.47 17.52
C PRO A 176 -1.84 8.23 17.10
N LYS A 177 -2.33 8.93 16.06
CA LYS A 177 -3.71 8.85 15.57
C LYS A 177 -3.73 8.93 14.05
N VAL A 178 -4.71 8.28 13.42
CA VAL A 178 -4.93 8.31 11.96
C VAL A 178 -4.99 9.75 11.43
N ARG A 179 -5.70 10.65 12.12
CA ARG A 179 -5.81 12.06 11.70
C ARG A 179 -4.47 12.79 11.63
N TYR A 180 -3.48 12.41 12.45
CA TYR A 180 -2.15 13.01 12.41
C TYR A 180 -1.35 12.49 11.22
N ALA A 181 -1.42 11.20 10.93
CA ALA A 181 -0.83 10.64 9.71
C ALA A 181 -1.47 11.26 8.45
N VAL A 182 -2.80 11.42 8.42
CA VAL A 182 -3.50 12.07 7.30
C VAL A 182 -3.08 13.53 7.14
N ALA A 183 -3.00 14.29 8.23
CA ALA A 183 -2.52 15.67 8.18
C ALA A 183 -1.10 15.75 7.62
N SER A 184 -0.23 14.83 8.05
CA SER A 184 1.16 14.76 7.59
C SER A 184 1.26 14.38 6.12
N HIS A 185 0.49 13.39 5.66
CA HIS A 185 0.38 13.04 4.24
C HIS A 185 -0.09 14.22 3.38
N VAL A 186 -1.11 14.94 3.84
CA VAL A 186 -1.60 16.15 3.13
C VAL A 186 -0.55 17.25 3.09
N SER A 187 0.22 17.44 4.18
CA SER A 187 1.34 18.38 4.22
C SER A 187 2.42 17.99 3.21
N PHE A 188 2.83 16.71 3.20
CA PHE A 188 3.80 16.16 2.26
C PHE A 188 3.37 16.37 0.80
N LEU A 189 2.11 16.05 0.45
CA LEU A 189 1.59 16.29 -0.90
C LEU A 189 1.61 17.78 -1.31
N ARG A 190 1.38 18.70 -0.36
CA ARG A 190 1.48 20.14 -0.64
C ARG A 190 2.92 20.58 -0.86
N GLN A 191 3.89 19.97 -0.17
CA GLN A 191 5.31 20.27 -0.37
C GLN A 191 5.79 19.77 -1.74
N MET A 192 5.38 18.56 -2.13
CA MET A 192 5.75 17.97 -3.44
C MET A 192 5.05 18.64 -4.63
N GLY A 193 3.92 19.30 -4.42
CA GLY A 193 3.18 20.00 -5.47
C GLY A 193 3.58 21.46 -5.69
N ARG A 194 4.60 21.95 -4.96
CA ARG A 194 5.23 23.26 -5.19
C ARG A 194 6.37 23.10 -6.18
#